data_AF-A0A1S8KD42-F1
#
_entry.id   AF-A0A1S8KD42-F1
#
_cell.length_a   1.000
_cell.length_b   1.000
_cell.length_c   1.000
_cell.angle_alpha   90.00
_cell.angle_beta   90.00
_cell.angle_gamma   90.00
#
_symmetry.space_group_name_H-M   'P 1'
#
loop_
_entity.id
_entity.type
_entity.pdbx_description
1 polymer ?
#
loop_
_entity_poly.entity_id
_entity_poly.type
_entity_poly.pdbx_seq_one_letter_code
_entity_poly.pdbx_strand_id
1 'polypeptide(L)' 'LLNLLIGFIQPTSGKFLDDQPLDELDMRSVRNYLAVVPQTTLLFSASIKENITYGLKNVSKERLDEVIEAAQLSSL' A
#
# COMPACT_ATOMS: atom_id res chain seq x y z
N LEU A 1 15.80 -3.95 3.89
CA LEU A 1 14.79 -5.02 3.86
C LEU A 1 13.50 -4.60 3.15
N LEU A 2 12.82 -3.53 3.58
CA LEU A 2 11.58 -3.05 2.94
C LEU A 2 11.68 -2.88 1.42
N ASN A 3 12.75 -2.24 0.93
CA ASN A 3 12.97 -2.03 -0.51
C ASN A 3 13.09 -3.34 -1.30
N LEU A 4 13.57 -4.42 -0.67
CA LEU A 4 13.59 -5.75 -1.25
C LEU A 4 12.18 -6.36 -1.21
N LEU A 5 11.43 -6.16 -0.11
CA LEU A 5 10.05 -6.64 0.01
C LEU A 5 9.08 -6.07 -1.04
N ILE A 6 9.29 -4.82 -1.45
CA ILE A 6 8.46 -4.12 -2.45
C ILE A 6 9.04 -4.20 -3.88
N GLY A 7 10.13 -4.95 -4.07
CA GLY A 7 10.77 -5.16 -5.38
C GLY A 7 11.50 -3.96 -5.96
N PHE A 8 11.89 -2.98 -5.13
CA PHE A 8 12.77 -1.87 -5.56
C PHE A 8 14.25 -2.28 -5.61
N ILE A 9 14.64 -3.35 -4.92
CA ILE A 9 15.99 -3.93 -4.97
C ILE A 9 15.87 -5.42 -5.27
N GLN A 10 16.72 -5.91 -6.18
CA GLN A 10 16.84 -7.32 -6.51
C GLN A 10 17.76 -8.03 -5.51
N PRO A 11 17.36 -9.19 -4.95
CA PRO A 11 18.26 -10.01 -4.15
C PRO A 11 19.38 -10.59 -5.00
N THR A 12 20.55 -10.81 -4.41
CA THR A 12 21.67 -11.49 -5.09
C THR A 12 21.49 -13.01 -5.12
N SER A 13 20.80 -13.56 -4.11
CA SER A 13 20.50 -14.98 -4.00
C SER A 13 19.35 -15.21 -3.01
N GLY A 14 18.82 -16.43 -3.00
CA GLY A 14 17.77 -16.86 -2.08
C GLY A 14 16.39 -16.88 -2.69
N LYS A 15 15.41 -17.15 -1.83
CA LYS A 15 13.99 -17.25 -2.18
C LYS A 15 13.21 -16.17 -1.47
N PHE A 16 12.05 -15.82 -2.01
CA PHE A 16 11.28 -14.68 -1.57
C PHE A 16 9.92 -15.11 -1.01
N LEU A 17 8.87 -15.15 -1.84
CA LEU A 17 7.52 -15.50 -1.41
C LEU A 17 7.19 -16.91 -1.89
N ASP A 18 6.69 -17.77 -1.00
CA ASP A 18 6.33 -19.17 -1.30
C ASP A 18 7.42 -19.94 -2.05
N ASP A 19 8.66 -19.79 -1.57
CA ASP A 19 9.86 -20.40 -2.17
C ASP A 19 10.19 -19.95 -3.61
N GLN A 20 9.49 -18.96 -4.17
CA GLN A 20 9.79 -18.40 -5.49
C GLN A 20 10.82 -17.27 -5.42
N PRO A 21 11.75 -17.18 -6.40
CA PRO A 21 12.66 -16.05 -6.50
C PRO A 21 11.91 -14.78 -6.96
N LEU A 22 12.47 -13.60 -6.65
CA LEU A 22 11.80 -12.31 -6.90
C LEU A 22 11.55 -12.04 -8.40
N ASP A 23 12.42 -12.53 -9.27
CA ASP A 23 12.37 -12.37 -10.72
C ASP A 23 11.29 -13.22 -11.41
N GLU A 24 10.81 -14.27 -10.75
CA GLU A 24 9.68 -15.10 -11.22
C GLU A 24 8.31 -14.58 -10.75
N LEU A 25 8.28 -13.64 -9.80
CA LEU A 25 7.05 -13.10 -9.24
C LEU A 25 6.50 -11.93 -10.06
N ASP A 26 5.17 -11.90 -10.26
CA ASP A 26 4.50 -10.68 -10.70
C ASP A 26 4.41 -9.67 -9.56
N MET A 27 5.40 -8.78 -9.49
CA MET A 27 5.46 -7.73 -8.49
C MET A 27 4.27 -6.76 -8.52
N ARG A 28 3.51 -6.67 -9.63
CA ARG A 28 2.25 -5.89 -9.62
C ARG A 28 1.22 -6.59 -8.73
N SER A 29 1.06 -7.90 -8.90
CA SER A 29 0.17 -8.70 -8.06
C SER A 29 0.61 -8.71 -6.59
N VAL A 30 1.90 -8.91 -6.30
CA VAL A 30 2.42 -8.88 -4.91
C VAL A 30 2.07 -7.56 -4.21
N ARG A 31 2.22 -6.42 -4.91
CA ARG A 31 1.90 -5.10 -4.35
C ARG A 31 0.41 -4.86 -4.09
N ASN A 32 -0.49 -5.68 -4.64
CA ASN A 32 -1.92 -5.61 -4.30
C ASN A 32 -2.22 -6.23 -2.92
N TYR A 33 -1.32 -7.05 -2.39
CA TYR A 33 -1.46 -7.72 -1.08
C TYR A 33 -0.56 -7.11 0.00
N LEU A 34 0.17 -6.04 -0.33
CA LEU A 34 1.14 -5.42 0.57
C LEU A 34 0.90 -3.91 0.65
N ALA A 35 0.67 -3.42 1.86
CA ALA A 35 0.63 -1.99 2.15
C ALA A 35 1.84 -1.59 3.01
N VAL A 36 2.38 -0.40 2.75
CA VAL A 36 3.53 0.14 3.49
C VAL A 36 3.12 1.42 4.20
N VAL A 37 3.36 1.48 5.50
CA VAL A 37 3.19 2.69 6.31
C VAL A 37 4.57 3.25 6.64
N PRO A 38 4.99 4.37 6.02
CA PRO A 38 6.31 4.95 6.27
C PRO A 38 6.37 5.60 7.66
N GLN A 39 7.58 5.67 8.24
CA GLN A 39 7.80 6.36 9.53
C GLN A 39 7.55 7.87 9.44
N THR A 40 7.86 8.46 8.28
CA THR A 40 7.51 9.86 7.97
C THR A 40 6.27 9.86 7.09
N THR A 41 5.17 10.38 7.61
CA THR A 41 3.91 10.49 6.87
C THR A 41 4.09 11.42 5.68
N LEU A 42 3.64 10.97 4.51
CA LEU A 42 3.56 11.77 3.30
C LEU A 42 2.09 12.07 3.02
N LEU A 43 1.73 13.35 2.98
CA LEU A 43 0.40 13.81 2.60
C LEU A 43 0.52 14.76 1.41
N PHE A 44 -0.43 14.66 0.50
CA PHE A 44 -0.61 15.63 -0.56
C PHE A 44 -1.27 16.89 -0.02
N SER A 45 -0.98 18.04 -0.62
CA SER A 45 -1.69 19.30 -0.38
C SER A 45 -3.09 19.25 -0.99
N ALA A 46 -3.93 18.38 -0.43
CA ALA A 46 -5.26 18.02 -0.88
C ALA A 46 -6.14 17.69 0.35
N SER A 47 -7.43 17.44 0.12
CA SER A 47 -8.34 17.07 1.21
C SER A 47 -7.98 15.71 1.83
N ILE A 48 -8.48 15.45 3.04
CA ILE A 48 -8.35 14.13 3.72
C ILE A 48 -8.91 13.02 2.82
N LYS A 49 -10.09 13.26 2.22
CA LYS A 49 -10.72 12.31 1.29
C LYS A 49 -9.79 11.96 0.13
N GLU A 50 -9.18 12.96 -0.50
CA GLU A 50 -8.27 12.75 -1.63
C GLU A 50 -7.00 12.00 -1.22
N ASN A 51 -6.48 12.25 -0.02
CA ASN A 51 -5.35 11.50 0.53
C ASN A 51 -5.72 10.03 0.81
N ILE A 52 -6.91 9.77 1.38
CA ILE A 52 -7.39 8.40 1.67
C ILE A 52 -7.65 7.61 0.38
N THR A 53 -8.26 8.23 -0.62
CA THR A 53 -8.62 7.54 -1.88
C THR A 53 -7.54 7.62 -2.95
N TYR A 54 -6.34 8.10 -2.61
CA TYR A 54 -5.25 8.26 -3.56
C TYR A 54 -4.91 6.93 -4.25
N GLY A 55 -4.85 6.94 -5.59
CA GLY A 55 -4.57 5.75 -6.40
C GLY A 55 -5.75 4.78 -6.58
N LEU A 56 -6.87 4.99 -5.89
CA LEU A 56 -8.09 4.19 -6.06
C LEU A 56 -9.03 4.83 -7.08
N LYS A 57 -9.78 3.98 -7.78
CA LYS A 57 -10.85 4.41 -8.70
C LYS A 57 -12.20 3.98 -8.12
N ASN A 58 -13.22 4.83 -8.27
CA ASN A 58 -14.61 4.52 -7.94
C ASN A 58 -14.83 4.03 -6.49
N VAL A 59 -14.31 4.75 -5.50
CA VAL A 59 -14.57 4.45 -4.09
C VAL A 59 -16.00 4.88 -3.74
N SER A 60 -16.83 3.95 -3.27
CA SER A 60 -18.20 4.26 -2.84
C SER A 60 -18.19 5.09 -1.56
N LYS A 61 -19.30 5.79 -1.30
CA LYS A 61 -19.42 6.60 -0.09
C LYS A 61 -19.40 5.72 1.16
N GLU A 62 -20.11 4.59 1.11
CA GLU A 62 -20.21 3.63 2.21
C GLU A 62 -18.83 3.10 2.60
N ARG A 63 -18.01 2.74 1.60
CA ARG A 63 -16.65 2.24 1.85
C ARG A 63 -15.74 3.32 2.43
N LEU A 64 -15.90 4.55 1.98
CA LEU A 64 -15.12 5.67 2.52
C LEU A 64 -15.49 5.94 3.99
N ASP A 65 -16.79 5.94 4.30
CA ASP A 65 -17.28 6.17 5.66
C ASP A 65 -16.79 5.06 6.63
N GLU A 66 -16.81 3.79 6.20
CA GLU A 66 -16.22 2.66 6.95
C GLU A 66 -14.74 2.87 7.28
N VAL A 67 -13.96 3.35 6.29
CA VAL A 67 -12.51 3.57 6.47
C VAL A 67 -12.24 4.76 7.39
N ILE A 68 -13.03 5.83 7.29
CA ILE A 68 -12.94 6.99 8.18
C ILE A 68 -13.21 6.58 9.63
N GLU A 69 -14.22 5.74 9.86
CA GLU A 69 -14.53 5.21 11.19
C GLU A 69 -13.42 4.30 11.71
N ALA A 70 -12.95 3.35 10.89
CA ALA A 70 -11.87 2.43 11.26
C ALA A 70 -10.55 3.16 11.56
N ALA A 71 -10.29 4.28 10.88
CA ALA A 71 -9.14 5.14 11.10
C ALA A 71 -9.35 6.17 12.23
N GLN A 72 -10.51 6.18 12.89
CA GLN A 72 -10.87 7.10 13.97
C GLN A 72 -10.80 8.58 13.56
N LEU A 73 -11.15 8.88 12.31
CA LEU A 73 -11.13 10.24 11.74
C LEU A 73 -12.51 10.91 11.76
N SER A 74 -13.54 10.27 12.32
CA SER A 74 -14.92 10.78 12.34
C SER A 74 -15.12 12.07 13.16
N SER A 75 -14.15 12.43 14.01
CA SER A 75 -14.19 13.61 14.87
C SER A 75 -13.28 14.76 14.39
N LEU A 76 -12.63 14.60 13.23
CA LEU A 76 -11.89 15.68 12.55
C LEU A 76 -12.82 16.48 11.65
#